data_AF-A0A7C6H705-F1
#
_entry.id   AF-A0A7C6H705-F1
#
_cell.length_a   1.000
_cell.length_b   1.000
_cell.length_c   1.000
_cell.angle_alpha   90.00
_cell.angle_beta   90.00
_cell.angle_gamma   90.00
#
_symmetry.space_group_name_H-M   'P 1'
#
loop_
_entity.id
_entity.type
_entity.pdbx_description
1 polymer ?
#
loop_
_entity_poly.entity_id
_entity_poly.type
_entity_poly.pdbx_seq_one_letter_code
_entity_poly.pdbx_strand_id
1 'polypeptide(L)'
;MDVQFILRDKYRRAVLEDLSNGELGSDDIAKRNRFPYASVERAIQELRAEELIGGPEGELYIISRGRQVLSDLLEMERGGGEGAGGATGPRKFREMTGDDSRKRTENRGN
;
A
#
# COMPACT_ATOMS: atom_id res chain seq x y z
N MET A 1 -9.73 9.51 9.85
CA MET A 1 -8.57 10.25 9.30
C MET A 1 -7.94 9.36 8.26
N ASP A 2 -8.12 9.68 6.99
CA ASP A 2 -7.63 8.89 5.87
C ASP A 2 -6.10 8.94 5.82
N VAL A 3 -5.46 7.81 6.14
CA VAL A 3 -4.01 7.58 5.94
C VAL A 3 -3.56 7.95 4.52
N GLN A 4 -4.49 7.90 3.55
CA GLN A 4 -4.28 8.30 2.16
C GLN A 4 -4.04 9.80 1.92
N PHE A 5 -4.51 10.70 2.79
CA PHE A 5 -4.29 12.15 2.63
C PHE A 5 -2.92 12.59 3.17
N ILE A 6 -2.42 11.86 4.16
CA ILE A 6 -1.20 12.16 4.94
C ILE A 6 0.08 11.86 4.15
N LEU A 7 0.07 10.85 3.27
CA LEU A 7 1.29 10.37 2.57
C LEU A 7 1.45 10.85 1.13
N ARG A 8 0.53 11.68 0.61
CA ARG A 8 0.74 12.37 -0.68
C ARG A 8 1.77 13.49 -0.59
N ASP A 9 2.14 13.89 0.62
CA ASP A 9 3.20 14.85 0.82
C ASP A 9 4.57 14.19 0.61
N LYS A 10 5.28 14.65 -0.43
CA LYS A 10 6.60 14.13 -0.82
C LYS A 10 7.65 14.27 0.28
N TYR A 11 7.54 15.27 1.17
CA TYR A 11 8.48 15.48 2.26
C TYR A 11 8.25 14.46 3.37
N ARG A 12 6.99 14.23 3.74
CA ARG A 12 6.62 13.21 4.75
C ARG A 12 7.01 11.80 4.32
N ARG A 13 6.78 11.48 3.05
CA ARG A 13 7.19 10.22 2.45
C ARG A 13 8.72 10.04 2.54
N ALA A 14 9.49 11.02 2.06
CA ALA A 14 10.94 10.93 2.06
C ALA A 14 11.52 10.77 3.48
N VAL A 15 10.95 11.48 4.47
CA VAL A 15 11.33 11.29 5.87
C VAL A 15 11.11 9.85 6.32
N LEU A 16 9.94 9.26 6.06
CA LEU A 16 9.67 7.87 6.46
C LEU A 16 10.60 6.87 5.74
N GLU A 17 10.85 7.05 4.44
CA GLU A 17 11.72 6.19 3.64
C GLU A 17 13.18 6.25 4.15
N ASP A 18 13.74 7.45 4.36
CA ASP A 18 15.11 7.60 4.84
C ASP A 18 15.30 7.09 6.27
N LEU A 19 14.34 7.35 7.17
CA LEU A 19 14.39 6.80 8.53
C LEU A 19 14.25 5.27 8.54
N SER A 20 13.53 4.68 7.58
CA SER A 20 13.47 3.22 7.43
C SER A 20 14.79 2.62 6.97
N ASN A 21 15.60 3.38 6.24
CA ASN A 21 16.92 2.98 5.75
C ASN A 21 18.06 3.23 6.77
N GLY A 22 17.75 3.85 7.92
CA GLY A 22 18.70 4.09 9.00
C GLY A 22 19.42 5.44 8.95
N GLU A 23 18.93 6.41 8.16
CA GLU A 23 19.41 7.80 8.26
C GLU A 23 18.88 8.46 9.53
N LEU A 24 19.70 9.32 10.16
CA LEU A 24 19.43 9.90 11.47
C LEU A 24 19.66 11.42 11.42
N GLY A 25 18.69 12.20 10.95
CA GLY A 25 18.75 13.66 11.04
C GLY A 25 17.98 14.42 9.97
N SER A 26 17.40 15.56 10.36
CA SER A 26 16.65 16.47 9.46
C SER A 26 17.52 17.02 8.32
N ASP A 27 18.78 17.37 8.61
CA ASP A 27 19.72 17.96 7.67
C ASP A 27 20.18 16.95 6.59
N ASP A 28 20.47 15.71 7.00
CA ASP A 28 20.86 14.63 6.07
C ASP A 28 19.72 14.27 5.11
N ILE A 29 18.49 14.14 5.64
CA ILE A 29 17.27 13.91 4.85
C ILE A 29 17.07 15.04 3.83
N ALA A 30 17.21 16.31 4.26
CA ALA A 30 17.06 17.46 3.37
C ALA A 30 18.11 17.47 2.26
N LYS A 31 19.38 17.23 2.59
CA LYS A 31 20.49 17.19 1.63
C LYS A 31 20.35 16.07 0.61
N ARG A 32 20.05 14.85 1.05
CA ARG A 32 19.91 13.67 0.18
C ARG A 32 18.80 13.86 -0.84
N ASN A 33 17.64 14.34 -0.39
CA ASN A 33 16.46 14.54 -1.25
C ASN A 33 16.47 15.88 -2.00
N ARG A 34 17.46 16.74 -1.75
CA ARG A 34 17.54 18.11 -2.27
C ARG A 34 16.28 18.93 -1.96
N PHE A 35 15.78 18.79 -0.73
CA PHE A 35 14.58 19.48 -0.26
C PHE A 35 14.92 20.72 0.56
N PRO A 36 14.01 21.71 0.60
CA PRO A 36 14.14 22.83 1.52
C PRO A 36 14.05 22.34 2.97
N TYR A 37 15.03 22.72 3.80
CA TYR A 37 15.09 22.32 5.21
C TYR A 37 13.79 22.59 5.96
N ALA A 38 13.23 23.79 5.80
CA ALA A 38 11.96 24.18 6.43
C ALA A 38 10.77 23.27 6.07
N SER A 39 10.75 22.69 4.87
CA SER A 39 9.70 21.75 4.46
C SER A 39 9.90 20.37 5.10
N VAL A 40 11.14 19.93 5.24
CA VAL A 40 11.49 18.68 5.93
C VAL A 40 11.21 18.78 7.43
N GLU A 41 11.59 19.89 8.06
CA GLU A 41 11.27 20.18 9.47
C GLU A 41 9.77 20.15 9.74
N ARG A 42 8.99 20.82 8.90
CA ARG A 42 7.53 20.80 9.03
C ARG A 42 6.99 19.37 8.91
N ALA A 43 7.48 18.58 7.95
CA ALA A 43 7.08 17.18 7.79
C ALA A 43 7.44 16.35 9.04
N ILE A 44 8.62 16.57 9.64
CA ILE A 44 9.04 15.90 10.89
C ILE A 44 8.09 16.27 12.04
N GLN A 45 7.72 17.55 12.18
CA GLN A 45 6.78 17.98 13.22
C GLN A 45 5.39 17.33 13.06
N GLU A 46 4.87 17.29 11.83
CA GLU A 46 3.60 16.62 11.52
C GLU A 46 3.66 15.11 11.80
N LEU A 47 4.71 14.43 11.34
CA LEU A 47 4.91 13.00 11.58
C LEU A 47 5.10 12.67 13.07
N ARG A 48 5.70 13.56 13.85
CA ARG A 48 5.82 13.41 15.30
C ARG A 48 4.48 13.59 16.00
N ALA A 49 3.70 14.59 15.60
CA ALA A 49 2.36 14.83 16.15
C ALA A 49 1.41 13.64 15.90
N GLU A 50 1.64 12.91 14.81
CA GLU A 50 0.89 11.70 14.46
C GLU A 50 1.48 10.40 15.02
N GLU A 51 2.54 10.49 15.84
CA GLU A 51 3.21 9.35 16.45
C GLU A 51 3.68 8.34 15.38
N LEU A 52 4.30 8.82 14.32
CA LEU A 52 4.89 7.97 13.27
C LEU A 52 6.42 7.91 13.35
N ILE A 53 7.03 8.93 13.98
CA ILE A 53 8.48 9.02 14.22
C ILE A 53 8.74 9.52 15.65
N GLY A 54 9.95 9.29 16.15
CA GLY A 54 10.41 9.72 17.48
C GLY A 54 11.87 10.18 17.47
N GLY A 55 12.39 10.49 18.66
CA GLY A 55 13.79 10.90 18.87
C GLY A 55 14.02 12.42 18.88
N PRO A 56 15.23 12.90 19.18
CA PRO A 56 15.63 14.31 18.99
C PRO A 56 15.97 14.61 17.53
N GLU A 57 16.15 15.89 17.18
CA GLU A 57 16.33 16.37 15.79
C GLU A 57 17.55 15.74 15.05
N GLY A 58 18.61 15.38 15.80
CA GLY A 58 19.80 14.71 15.28
C GLY A 58 19.81 13.19 15.42
N GLU A 59 18.75 12.58 15.96
CA GLU A 59 18.65 11.12 16.16
C GLU A 59 17.20 10.67 16.00
N LEU A 60 16.64 10.99 14.84
CA LEU A 60 15.27 10.64 14.49
C LEU A 60 15.16 9.14 14.19
N TYR A 61 14.06 8.52 14.59
CA TYR A 61 13.78 7.13 14.24
C TYR A 61 12.31 6.92 13.90
N ILE A 62 12.05 6.01 12.97
CA ILE A 62 10.70 5.57 12.63
C ILE A 62 10.19 4.58 13.67
N ILE A 63 8.98 4.81 14.19
CA ILE A 63 8.35 3.91 15.17
C ILE A 63 7.51 2.82 14.48
N SER A 64 7.05 1.82 15.23
CA SER A 64 6.28 0.68 14.70
C SER A 64 5.08 1.11 13.85
N ARG A 65 4.35 2.13 14.29
CA ARG A 65 3.21 2.69 13.55
C ARG A 65 3.65 3.32 12.22
N GLY A 66 4.72 4.11 12.22
CA GLY A 66 5.28 4.69 11.00
C GLY A 66 5.74 3.63 10.00
N ARG A 67 6.34 2.53 10.47
CA ARG A 67 6.76 1.41 9.61
C ARG A 67 5.57 0.74 8.93
N GLN A 68 4.49 0.50 9.67
CA GLN A 68 3.27 -0.08 9.10
C GLN A 68 2.70 0.83 8.01
N VAL A 69 2.59 2.13 8.30
CA VAL A 69 2.08 3.14 7.37
C VAL A 69 2.94 3.21 6.10
N LEU A 70 4.26 3.12 6.22
CA LEU A 70 5.16 3.07 5.07
C LEU A 70 5.01 1.77 4.26
N SER A 71 4.85 0.61 4.93
CA SER A 71 4.60 -0.67 4.25
C SER A 71 3.32 -0.62 3.42
N ASP A 72 2.22 -0.19 4.04
CA ASP A 72 0.91 -0.10 3.38
C ASP A 72 0.99 0.81 2.13
N LEU A 73 1.75 1.91 2.21
CA LEU A 73 2.01 2.80 1.08
C LEU A 73 2.73 2.10 -0.07
N LEU A 74 3.83 1.42 0.22
CA LEU A 74 4.64 0.72 -0.79
C LEU A 74 3.86 -0.44 -1.43
N GLU A 75 3.01 -1.12 -0.66
CA GLU A 75 2.12 -2.17 -1.16
C GLU A 75 1.04 -1.59 -2.09
N MET A 76 0.44 -0.44 -1.76
CA MET A 76 -0.50 0.26 -2.64
C MET A 76 0.16 0.71 -3.96
N GLU A 77 1.41 1.18 -3.92
CA GLU A 77 2.15 1.57 -5.13
C GLU A 77 2.52 0.36 -6.01
N ARG A 78 2.91 -0.76 -5.38
CA ARG A 78 3.19 -2.01 -6.11
C ARG A 78 1.93 -2.66 -6.67
N GLY A 79 0.78 -2.46 -6.03
CA GLY A 79 -0.54 -2.89 -6.50
C GLY A 79 -1.10 -2.07 -7.68
N GLY A 80 -0.35 -1.09 -8.18
CA GLY A 80 -0.73 -0.21 -9.31
C GLY A 80 -0.61 -0.82 -10.70
N GLY A 81 -0.63 -2.15 -10.83
CA GLY A 81 -0.72 -2.88 -12.10
C GLY A 81 -1.63 -4.10 -11.96
N GLU A 82 -2.88 -3.95 -12.38
CA GLU A 82 -3.90 -5.01 -12.59
C GLU A 82 -4.42 -5.81 -11.37
N GLY A 83 -5.43 -5.25 -10.71
CA GLY A 83 -6.74 -5.89 -10.49
C GLY A 83 -6.92 -6.89 -9.34
N ALA A 84 -7.72 -6.51 -8.33
CA ALA A 84 -8.72 -7.40 -7.70
C ALA A 84 -9.49 -6.66 -6.59
N GLY A 85 -10.61 -6.05 -6.96
CA GLY A 85 -11.54 -5.47 -5.99
C GLY A 85 -12.83 -4.99 -6.65
N GLY A 86 -13.55 -5.87 -7.33
CA GLY A 86 -14.80 -5.47 -7.99
C GLY A 86 -15.54 -6.51 -8.82
N ALA A 87 -15.32 -7.81 -8.60
CA ALA A 87 -16.30 -8.81 -9.01
C ALA A 87 -16.34 -9.92 -7.97
N THR A 88 -17.00 -9.64 -6.85
CA THR A 88 -18.01 -10.59 -6.36
C THR A 88 -19.00 -10.80 -7.50
N GLY A 89 -18.62 -11.58 -8.50
CA GLY A 89 -19.60 -12.20 -9.37
C GLY A 89 -20.45 -13.05 -8.44
N PRO A 90 -21.78 -12.83 -8.32
CA PRO A 90 -22.62 -13.89 -7.81
C PRO A 90 -22.33 -15.06 -8.74
N ARG A 91 -21.79 -16.16 -8.22
CA ARG A 91 -21.69 -17.42 -8.98
C ARG A 91 -23.12 -17.80 -9.32
N LYS A 92 -23.61 -17.36 -10.47
CA LYS A 92 -24.81 -17.93 -11.05
C LYS A 92 -24.38 -19.25 -11.66
N PHE A 93 -24.36 -20.29 -10.81
CA PHE A 93 -24.67 -21.63 -11.27
C PHE A 93 -26.13 -21.61 -11.72
N ARG A 94 -26.32 -21.30 -13.00
CA ARG A 94 -27.58 -21.43 -13.73
C ARG A 94 -27.10 -21.78 -15.14
N GLU A 95 -27.19 -23.04 -15.54
CA GLU A 95 -28.47 -23.63 -15.92
C GLU A 95 -28.50 -25.12 -15.59
N MET A 96 -29.48 -25.50 -14.76
CA MET A 96 -30.09 -26.83 -14.86
C MET A 96 -31.13 -26.73 -15.97
N THR A 97 -30.86 -27.39 -17.08
CA THR A 97 -31.80 -27.80 -18.13
C THR A 97 -31.20 -29.10 -18.67
N GLY A 98 -31.62 -30.30 -18.25
CA GLY A 98 -32.96 -30.70 -17.85
C GLY A 98 -33.81 -30.87 -19.10
N ASP A 99 -33.97 -32.13 -19.52
CA ASP A 99 -34.90 -32.63 -20.56
C ASP A 99 -34.54 -32.28 -22.02
N ASP A 100 -34.65 -33.15 -23.03
CA ASP A 100 -35.27 -34.47 -23.14
C ASP A 100 -34.88 -35.10 -24.49
N SER A 101 -34.99 -36.43 -24.60
CA SER A 101 -35.23 -37.17 -25.86
C SER A 101 -34.13 -37.19 -26.95
N ARG A 102 -33.79 -38.30 -27.63
CA ARG A 102 -34.33 -39.66 -27.79
C ARG A 102 -33.29 -40.53 -28.52
N LYS A 103 -33.22 -41.80 -28.10
CA LYS A 103 -32.99 -43.03 -28.90
C LYS A 103 -32.18 -42.92 -30.20
N ARG A 104 -31.05 -43.64 -30.26
CA ARG A 104 -30.90 -44.66 -31.32
C ARG A 104 -29.99 -45.81 -30.86
N THR A 105 -30.63 -46.97 -30.83
CA THR A 105 -30.12 -48.32 -30.63
C THR A 105 -29.21 -48.75 -31.78
N GLU A 106 -28.09 -49.40 -31.46
CA GLU A 106 -27.34 -50.44 -32.23
C GLU A 106 -26.06 -50.67 -31.40
N ASN A 107 -25.75 -51.78 -30.72
CA ASN A 107 -26.02 -53.21 -30.87
C ASN A 107 -25.60 -53.85 -32.20
N ARG A 108 -24.29 -54.10 -32.31
CA ARG A 108 -23.61 -55.31 -32.82
C ARG A 108 -22.12 -55.11 -32.49
N GLY A 109 -21.39 -55.99 -31.83
CA GLY A 109 -21.48 -57.43 -31.78
C GLY A 109 -20.31 -57.99 -32.59
N ASN A 110 -19.31 -58.52 -31.87
CA ASN A 110 -18.23 -59.40 -32.33
C ASN A 110 -17.03 -58.73 -33.03
#